data_AF-K1TKP3-F1
#
_entry.id   AF-K1TKP3-F1
#
_cell.length_a   1.000
_cell.length_b   1.000
_cell.length_c   1.000
_cell.angle_alpha   90.00
_cell.angle_beta   90.00
_cell.angle_gamma   90.00
#
_symmetry.space_group_name_H-M   'P 1'
#
loop_
_entity.id
_entity.type
_entity.pdbx_description
1 polymer ?
#
loop_
_entity_poly.entity_id
_entity_poly.type
_entity_poly.pdbx_seq_one_letter_code
_entity_poly.pdbx_strand_id
1 'polypeptide(L)'
;SYIHAGGKIGVLVDADAPANDTVVAAIKTVAMQIAAMSPQYVSREDISDEELAKMREITIDSALNDVSSLPKPIQKDIFAEAFASDALNAEDKAVLEEKQNDKYLFNFLSKEAIAALAAIAMSKKEAIMANKIFNGLVEGRISKQLKEVCLLDQTYVMAADGKQTVKAYLAEVSKEVGATVALKSFVRFETGEGIEKKEVRL
;
A
#
# COMPACT_ATOMS: atom_id res chain seq x y z
N SER A 1 20.30 16.42 -7.64
CA SER A 1 19.24 16.89 -6.73
C SER A 1 18.08 17.47 -7.54
N TYR A 2 16.91 17.64 -6.92
CA TYR A 2 15.74 18.28 -7.52
C TYR A 2 15.00 19.10 -6.45
N ILE A 3 14.54 20.30 -6.83
CA ILE A 3 13.76 21.20 -5.98
C ILE A 3 12.42 21.46 -6.67
N HIS A 4 11.32 21.35 -5.92
CA HIS A 4 9.96 21.54 -6.42
C HIS A 4 9.16 22.52 -5.55
N ALA A 5 8.03 22.98 -6.09
CA ALA A 5 7.03 23.78 -5.38
C ALA A 5 7.61 25.01 -4.65
N GLY A 6 8.52 25.74 -5.30
CA GLY A 6 9.12 26.95 -4.73
C GLY A 6 10.02 26.70 -3.52
N GLY A 7 10.65 25.52 -3.43
CA GLY A 7 11.53 25.14 -2.32
C GLY A 7 10.86 24.31 -1.24
N LYS A 8 9.56 24.00 -1.36
CA LYS A 8 8.83 23.19 -0.38
C LYS A 8 9.22 21.73 -0.38
N ILE A 9 9.70 21.20 -1.51
CA ILE A 9 10.17 19.82 -1.65
C ILE A 9 11.59 19.84 -2.20
N GLY A 10 12.50 19.13 -1.54
CA GLY A 10 13.87 18.93 -1.97
C GLY A 10 14.24 17.45 -2.01
N VAL A 11 14.90 17.01 -3.07
CA VAL A 11 15.33 15.62 -3.25
C VAL A 11 16.82 15.55 -3.57
N LEU A 12 17.52 14.68 -2.85
CA LEU A 12 18.89 14.25 -3.14
C LEU A 12 18.86 12.77 -3.53
N VAL A 13 19.66 12.40 -4.54
CA VAL A 13 19.77 11.02 -5.03
C VAL A 13 21.25 10.70 -5.12
N ASP A 14 21.64 9.57 -4.53
CA ASP A 14 22.95 8.95 -4.67
C ASP A 14 22.85 7.73 -5.59
N ALA A 15 23.74 7.64 -6.57
CA ALA A 15 23.73 6.61 -7.59
C ALA A 15 25.15 6.15 -7.95
N ASP A 16 25.30 4.85 -8.20
CA ASP A 16 26.48 4.30 -8.86
C ASP A 16 26.29 4.39 -10.38
N ALA A 17 26.97 5.34 -11.01
CA ALA A 17 26.86 5.57 -12.44
C ALA A 17 28.04 6.40 -12.98
N PRO A 18 28.38 6.29 -14.28
CA PRO A 18 29.34 7.20 -14.89
C PRO A 18 28.80 8.63 -14.96
N ALA A 19 29.67 9.61 -14.80
CA ALA A 19 29.33 11.01 -15.01
C ALA A 19 29.22 11.32 -16.51
N ASN A 20 28.01 11.29 -17.05
CA ASN A 20 27.68 11.77 -18.39
C ASN A 20 26.29 12.44 -18.42
N ASP A 21 26.01 13.21 -19.47
CA ASP A 21 24.79 14.01 -19.56
C ASP A 21 23.51 13.17 -19.58
N THR A 22 23.52 12.00 -20.23
CA THR A 22 22.40 11.05 -20.26
C THR A 22 22.08 10.55 -18.84
N VAL A 23 23.09 10.17 -18.06
CA VAL A 23 22.92 9.74 -16.66
C VAL A 23 22.42 10.89 -15.81
N VAL A 24 22.97 12.10 -15.95
CA VAL A 24 22.53 13.26 -15.17
C VAL A 24 21.06 13.57 -15.45
N ALA A 25 20.63 13.51 -16.71
CA ALA A 25 19.23 13.67 -17.09
C ALA A 25 18.34 12.59 -16.48
N ALA A 26 18.76 11.31 -16.52
CA ALA A 26 18.02 10.20 -15.95
C ALA A 26 17.92 10.26 -14.41
N ILE A 27 18.98 10.63 -13.71
CA ILE A 27 18.92 10.78 -12.25
C ILE A 27 18.06 11.99 -11.86
N LYS A 28 18.03 13.05 -12.69
CA LYS A 28 17.13 14.18 -12.47
C LYS A 28 15.66 13.78 -12.62
N THR A 29 15.31 12.94 -13.60
CA THR A 29 13.95 12.45 -13.77
C THR A 29 13.54 11.53 -12.62
N VAL A 30 14.44 10.69 -12.13
CA VAL A 30 14.23 9.90 -10.90
C VAL A 30 14.06 10.79 -9.67
N ALA A 31 14.81 11.88 -9.54
CA ALA A 31 14.63 12.82 -8.43
C ALA A 31 13.24 13.51 -8.48
N MET A 32 12.71 13.76 -9.68
CA MET A 32 11.33 14.23 -9.87
C MET A 32 10.29 13.18 -9.48
N GLN A 33 10.51 11.91 -9.86
CA GLN A 33 9.68 10.78 -9.43
C GLN A 33 9.61 10.72 -7.90
N ILE A 34 10.75 10.77 -7.21
CA ILE A 34 10.82 10.71 -5.74
C ILE A 34 10.05 11.88 -5.12
N ALA A 35 10.19 13.09 -5.68
CA ALA A 35 9.45 14.26 -5.19
C ALA A 35 7.93 14.07 -5.27
N ALA A 36 7.46 13.48 -6.37
CA ALA A 36 6.03 13.28 -6.65
C ALA A 36 5.42 12.07 -5.93
N MET A 37 6.15 10.95 -5.86
CA MET A 37 5.62 9.66 -5.40
C MET A 37 6.03 9.30 -3.97
N SER A 38 6.97 10.05 -3.38
CA SER A 38 7.40 9.89 -1.98
C SER A 38 7.69 8.44 -1.55
N PRO A 39 8.50 7.67 -2.31
CA PRO A 39 8.92 6.35 -1.87
C PRO A 39 9.66 6.42 -0.53
N GLN A 40 9.64 5.32 0.22
CA GLN A 40 10.35 5.18 1.49
C GLN A 40 11.66 4.39 1.32
N TYR A 41 11.70 3.48 0.36
CA TYR A 41 12.83 2.59 0.09
C TYR A 41 13.27 2.68 -1.36
N VAL A 42 14.55 2.38 -1.64
CA VAL A 42 14.99 2.22 -3.03
C VAL A 42 14.36 0.95 -3.60
N SER A 43 14.49 -0.16 -2.88
CA SER A 43 14.13 -1.50 -3.30
C SER A 43 13.47 -2.30 -2.16
N ARG A 44 12.99 -3.51 -2.44
CA ARG A 44 12.39 -4.38 -1.41
C ARG A 44 13.45 -4.93 -0.46
N GLU A 45 14.65 -5.08 -0.97
CA GLU A 45 15.82 -5.58 -0.26
C GLU A 45 16.30 -4.62 0.83
N ASP A 46 15.88 -3.35 0.77
CA ASP A 46 16.17 -2.35 1.79
C ASP A 46 15.17 -2.38 2.96
N ILE A 47 14.12 -3.20 2.88
CA ILE A 47 13.12 -3.34 3.95
C ILE A 47 13.58 -4.46 4.88
N SER A 48 13.64 -4.18 6.19
CA SER A 48 13.98 -5.21 7.16
C SER A 48 12.88 -6.28 7.27
N ASP A 49 13.27 -7.50 7.66
CA ASP A 49 12.31 -8.58 7.90
C ASP A 49 11.25 -8.20 8.96
N GLU A 50 11.65 -7.40 9.96
CA GLU A 50 10.74 -6.88 10.99
C GLU A 50 9.70 -5.91 10.41
N GLU A 51 10.12 -4.99 9.54
CA GLU A 51 9.20 -4.06 8.87
C GLU A 51 8.25 -4.77 7.90
N LEU A 52 8.74 -5.78 7.16
CA LEU A 52 7.90 -6.62 6.31
C LEU A 52 6.89 -7.42 7.14
N ALA A 53 7.31 -8.02 8.25
CA ALA A 53 6.43 -8.73 9.16
C ALA A 53 5.35 -7.80 9.73
N LYS A 54 5.75 -6.59 10.16
CA LYS A 54 4.82 -5.57 10.66
C LYS A 54 3.85 -5.08 9.59
N MET A 55 4.33 -4.85 8.36
CA MET A 55 3.48 -4.49 7.21
C MET A 55 2.44 -5.57 6.94
N ARG A 56 2.85 -6.84 7.01
CA ARG A 56 1.94 -7.98 6.86
C ARG A 56 0.91 -8.03 7.98
N GLU A 57 1.34 -7.91 9.23
CA GLU A 57 0.47 -7.89 10.43
C GLU A 57 -0.61 -6.82 10.30
N ILE A 58 -0.22 -5.57 9.99
CA ILE A 58 -1.13 -4.44 9.79
C ILE A 58 -2.10 -4.72 8.63
N THR A 59 -1.62 -5.30 7.54
CA THR A 59 -2.46 -5.63 6.38
C THR A 59 -3.51 -6.69 6.73
N ILE A 60 -3.13 -7.70 7.53
CA ILE A 60 -4.04 -8.73 8.04
C ILE A 60 -5.11 -8.09 8.91
N ASP A 61 -4.71 -7.29 9.90
CA ASP A 61 -5.64 -6.65 10.83
C ASP A 61 -6.59 -5.69 10.09
N SER A 62 -6.06 -4.90 9.15
CA SER A 62 -6.88 -4.04 8.29
C SER A 62 -7.90 -4.84 7.47
N ALA A 63 -7.50 -5.99 6.91
CA ALA A 63 -8.41 -6.85 6.15
C ALA A 63 -9.51 -7.45 7.02
N LEU A 64 -9.18 -7.93 8.23
CA LEU A 64 -10.15 -8.52 9.15
C LEU A 64 -11.11 -7.48 9.72
N ASN A 65 -10.66 -6.25 9.93
CA ASN A 65 -11.52 -5.14 10.35
C ASN A 65 -12.46 -4.65 9.23
N ASP A 66 -12.13 -4.90 7.95
CA ASP A 66 -13.00 -4.61 6.81
C ASP A 66 -13.57 -5.91 6.20
N VAL A 67 -14.53 -6.51 6.90
CA VAL A 67 -15.19 -7.76 6.49
C VAL A 67 -15.80 -7.66 5.09
N SER A 68 -16.22 -6.46 4.66
CA SER A 68 -16.80 -6.24 3.33
C SER A 68 -15.83 -6.54 2.19
N SER A 69 -14.54 -6.35 2.45
CA SER A 69 -13.45 -6.58 1.51
C SER A 69 -12.95 -8.03 1.47
N LEU A 70 -13.42 -8.88 2.38
CA LEU A 70 -12.98 -10.27 2.47
C LEU A 70 -13.57 -11.13 1.34
N PRO A 71 -12.90 -12.23 0.94
CA PRO A 71 -13.45 -13.17 -0.03
C PRO A 71 -14.77 -13.77 0.46
N LYS A 72 -15.73 -13.98 -0.45
CA LYS A 72 -17.08 -14.46 -0.11
C LYS A 72 -17.11 -15.74 0.76
N PRO A 73 -16.24 -16.74 0.57
CA PRO A 73 -16.20 -17.89 1.49
C PRO A 73 -15.91 -17.50 2.95
N ILE A 74 -14.97 -16.59 3.17
CA ILE A 74 -14.60 -16.12 4.51
C ILE A 74 -15.70 -15.25 5.11
N GLN A 75 -16.34 -14.40 4.30
CA GLN A 75 -17.54 -13.66 4.74
C GLN A 75 -18.62 -14.63 5.26
N LYS A 76 -18.89 -15.72 4.52
CA LYS A 76 -19.90 -16.71 4.92
C LYS A 76 -19.57 -17.41 6.23
N ASP A 77 -18.29 -17.75 6.46
CA ASP A 77 -17.86 -18.35 7.73
C ASP A 77 -18.05 -17.39 8.93
N ILE A 78 -17.82 -16.09 8.71
CA ILE A 78 -18.07 -15.05 9.71
C ILE A 78 -19.58 -14.88 9.95
N PHE A 79 -20.39 -14.85 8.88
CA PHE A 79 -21.85 -14.71 9.01
C PHE A 79 -22.47 -15.91 9.72
N ALA A 80 -22.00 -17.12 9.44
CA ALA A 80 -22.44 -18.33 10.14
C ALA A 80 -22.20 -18.24 11.65
N GLU A 81 -21.04 -17.71 12.06
CA GLU A 81 -20.74 -17.45 13.47
C GLU A 81 -21.64 -16.34 14.07
N ALA A 82 -21.89 -15.28 13.31
CA ALA A 82 -22.78 -14.21 13.74
C ALA A 82 -24.21 -14.70 13.93
N PHE A 83 -24.69 -15.63 13.10
CA PHE A 83 -26.01 -16.25 13.27
C PHE A 83 -26.10 -17.19 14.48
N ALA A 84 -24.99 -17.86 14.80
CA ALA A 84 -24.86 -18.79 15.92
C ALA A 84 -24.63 -18.11 17.28
N SER A 85 -24.41 -16.78 17.28
CA SER A 85 -24.18 -15.97 18.47
C SER A 85 -25.26 -14.90 18.64
N ASP A 86 -25.23 -14.22 19.79
CA ASP A 86 -26.06 -13.04 20.09
C ASP A 86 -25.40 -11.73 19.65
N ALA A 87 -24.45 -11.81 18.69
CA ALA A 87 -23.64 -10.67 18.26
C ALA A 87 -24.42 -9.61 17.47
N LEU A 88 -25.58 -9.97 16.92
CA LEU A 88 -26.43 -9.09 16.11
C LEU A 88 -27.81 -8.94 16.74
N ASN A 89 -28.38 -7.73 16.64
CA ASN A 89 -29.79 -7.52 16.96
C ASN A 89 -30.69 -8.21 15.90
N ALA A 90 -32.00 -8.26 16.17
CA ALA A 90 -32.95 -8.95 15.30
C ALA A 90 -33.05 -8.33 13.88
N GLU A 91 -32.94 -7.01 13.77
CA GLU A 91 -33.04 -6.30 12.48
C GLU A 91 -31.83 -6.59 11.59
N ASP A 92 -30.62 -6.44 12.14
CA ASP A 92 -29.36 -6.74 11.44
C ASP A 92 -29.25 -8.22 11.10
N LYS A 93 -29.74 -9.11 11.96
CA LYS A 93 -29.79 -10.55 11.70
C LYS A 93 -30.69 -10.86 10.51
N ALA A 94 -31.88 -10.26 10.43
CA ALA A 94 -32.79 -10.42 9.31
C ALA A 94 -32.20 -9.86 8.00
N VAL A 95 -31.57 -8.68 8.05
CA VAL A 95 -30.87 -8.09 6.90
C VAL A 95 -29.73 -9.00 6.41
N LEU A 96 -28.93 -9.53 7.34
CA LEU A 96 -27.83 -10.43 7.00
C LEU A 96 -28.34 -11.72 6.36
N GLU A 97 -29.42 -12.30 6.89
CA GLU A 97 -30.02 -13.53 6.36
C GLU A 97 -30.53 -13.35 4.93
N GLU A 98 -31.28 -12.28 4.68
CA GLU A 98 -31.85 -11.96 3.38
C GLU A 98 -30.76 -11.57 2.35
N LYS A 99 -29.75 -10.78 2.78
CA LYS A 99 -28.83 -10.09 1.87
C LYS A 99 -27.38 -10.58 1.92
N GLN A 100 -27.06 -11.68 2.59
CA GLN A 100 -25.68 -12.22 2.67
C GLN A 100 -24.96 -12.41 1.32
N ASN A 101 -25.72 -12.62 0.23
CA ASN A 101 -25.17 -12.76 -1.12
C ASN A 101 -25.17 -11.44 -1.93
N ASP A 102 -25.79 -10.37 -1.41
CA ASP A 102 -25.79 -9.04 -2.02
C ASP A 102 -24.39 -8.40 -1.91
N LYS A 103 -23.98 -7.64 -2.94
CA LYS A 103 -22.75 -6.85 -2.91
C LYS A 103 -22.87 -5.61 -2.04
N TYR A 104 -24.09 -5.14 -1.78
CA TYR A 104 -24.39 -3.94 -1.01
C TYR A 104 -24.86 -4.24 0.42
N LEU A 105 -24.81 -5.49 0.87
CA LEU A 105 -25.20 -5.92 2.23
C LEU A 105 -24.76 -4.94 3.32
N PHE A 106 -23.48 -4.55 3.33
CA PHE A 106 -22.89 -3.72 4.37
C PHE A 106 -23.46 -2.29 4.40
N ASN A 107 -24.15 -1.83 3.36
CA ASN A 107 -24.85 -0.54 3.35
C ASN A 107 -26.16 -0.58 4.17
N PHE A 108 -26.67 -1.78 4.48
CA PHE A 108 -27.93 -1.98 5.19
C PHE A 108 -27.73 -2.41 6.65
N LEU A 109 -26.49 -2.75 7.04
CA LEU A 109 -26.16 -3.14 8.41
C LEU A 109 -25.87 -1.90 9.26
N SER A 110 -26.23 -1.97 10.54
CA SER A 110 -25.83 -0.97 11.52
C SER A 110 -24.30 -0.94 11.71
N LYS A 111 -23.79 0.16 12.30
CA LYS A 111 -22.37 0.26 12.64
C LYS A 111 -21.97 -0.79 13.67
N GLU A 112 -22.88 -1.06 14.60
CA GLU A 112 -22.74 -2.06 15.65
C GLU A 112 -22.62 -3.46 15.05
N ALA A 113 -23.45 -3.79 14.05
CA ALA A 113 -23.35 -5.06 13.33
C ALA A 113 -22.03 -5.17 12.54
N ILE A 114 -21.62 -4.12 11.83
CA ILE A 114 -20.33 -4.11 11.11
C ILE A 114 -19.16 -4.33 12.10
N ALA A 115 -19.19 -3.66 13.25
CA ALA A 115 -18.18 -3.82 14.30
C ALA A 115 -18.21 -5.24 14.91
N ALA A 116 -19.39 -5.81 15.11
CA ALA A 116 -19.55 -7.19 15.61
C ALA A 116 -18.97 -8.22 14.62
N LEU A 117 -19.21 -8.05 13.31
CA LEU A 117 -18.64 -8.91 12.28
C LEU A 117 -17.10 -8.79 12.22
N ALA A 118 -16.56 -7.58 12.36
CA ALA A 118 -15.12 -7.36 12.45
C ALA A 118 -14.52 -8.02 13.70
N ALA A 119 -15.19 -7.91 14.87
CA ALA A 119 -14.76 -8.56 16.09
C ALA A 119 -14.75 -10.10 15.96
N ILE A 120 -15.77 -10.68 15.31
CA ILE A 120 -15.79 -12.11 14.98
C ILE A 120 -14.61 -12.47 14.07
N ALA A 121 -14.36 -11.70 13.01
CA ALA A 121 -13.23 -11.94 12.11
C ALA A 121 -11.89 -11.92 12.86
N MET A 122 -11.69 -10.92 13.72
CA MET A 122 -10.49 -10.80 14.57
C MET A 122 -10.34 -11.96 15.55
N SER A 123 -11.43 -12.42 16.17
CA SER A 123 -11.39 -13.60 17.07
C SER A 123 -10.98 -14.89 16.35
N LYS A 124 -11.21 -14.95 15.04
CA LYS A 124 -10.84 -16.08 14.16
C LYS A 124 -9.57 -15.83 13.35
N LYS A 125 -8.77 -14.82 13.71
CA LYS A 125 -7.57 -14.38 12.96
C LYS A 125 -6.66 -15.56 12.59
N GLU A 126 -6.30 -16.41 13.56
CA GLU A 126 -5.40 -17.56 13.32
C GLU A 126 -5.97 -18.54 12.28
N ALA A 127 -7.26 -18.89 12.40
CA ALA A 127 -7.92 -19.79 11.47
C ALA A 127 -8.05 -19.18 10.06
N ILE A 128 -8.37 -17.88 9.97
CA ILE A 128 -8.46 -17.17 8.69
C ILE A 128 -7.08 -17.03 8.04
N MET A 129 -6.02 -16.82 8.81
CA MET A 129 -4.64 -16.78 8.32
C MET A 129 -4.16 -18.13 7.75
N ALA A 130 -4.72 -19.25 8.21
CA ALA A 130 -4.44 -20.56 7.61
C ALA A 130 -5.12 -20.75 6.24
N ASN A 131 -6.08 -19.89 5.87
CA ASN A 131 -6.80 -19.98 4.61
C ASN A 131 -5.95 -19.42 3.44
N LYS A 132 -5.72 -20.25 2.41
CA LYS A 132 -4.94 -19.84 1.21
C LYS A 132 -5.56 -18.68 0.45
N ILE A 133 -6.90 -18.56 0.42
CA ILE A 133 -7.61 -17.47 -0.26
C ILE A 133 -7.34 -16.15 0.47
N PHE A 134 -7.37 -16.18 1.80
CA PHE A 134 -7.03 -15.00 2.61
C PHE A 134 -5.58 -14.58 2.40
N ASN A 135 -4.65 -15.53 2.45
CA ASN A 135 -3.23 -15.25 2.18
C ASN A 135 -3.03 -14.63 0.79
N GLY A 136 -3.68 -15.15 -0.25
CA GLY A 136 -3.62 -14.54 -1.59
C GLY A 136 -4.13 -13.10 -1.64
N LEU A 137 -5.17 -12.76 -0.89
CA LEU A 137 -5.65 -11.39 -0.73
C LEU A 137 -4.61 -10.50 -0.03
N VAL A 138 -4.02 -10.99 1.06
CA VAL A 138 -2.99 -10.26 1.83
C VAL A 138 -1.76 -10.01 0.96
N GLU A 139 -1.26 -11.02 0.24
CA GLU A 139 -0.14 -10.87 -0.71
C GLU A 139 -0.44 -9.84 -1.79
N GLY A 140 -1.68 -9.81 -2.31
CA GLY A 140 -2.10 -8.82 -3.29
C GLY A 140 -2.03 -7.38 -2.75
N ARG A 141 -2.47 -7.17 -1.51
CA ARG A 141 -2.42 -5.87 -0.83
C ARG A 141 -0.98 -5.44 -0.55
N ILE A 142 -0.15 -6.34 0.00
CA ILE A 142 1.27 -6.09 0.26
C ILE A 142 2.00 -5.77 -1.05
N SER A 143 1.77 -6.54 -2.11
CA SER A 143 2.38 -6.29 -3.41
C SER A 143 2.03 -4.90 -3.96
N LYS A 144 0.80 -4.44 -3.76
CA LYS A 144 0.41 -3.06 -4.11
C LYS A 144 1.14 -2.04 -3.24
N GLN A 145 1.19 -2.24 -1.93
CA GLN A 145 1.90 -1.34 -1.01
C GLN A 145 3.39 -1.24 -1.33
N LEU A 146 4.05 -2.36 -1.64
CA LEU A 146 5.46 -2.39 -2.06
C LEU A 146 5.70 -1.56 -3.33
N LYS A 147 4.76 -1.58 -4.29
CA LYS A 147 4.84 -0.71 -5.48
C LYS A 147 4.66 0.78 -5.18
N GLU A 148 4.09 1.13 -4.04
CA GLU A 148 3.94 2.51 -3.59
C GLU A 148 5.18 2.97 -2.81
N VAL A 149 5.74 2.12 -1.94
CA VAL A 149 6.85 2.50 -1.05
C VAL A 149 8.25 2.22 -1.59
N CYS A 150 8.42 1.29 -2.54
CA CYS A 150 9.73 0.99 -3.15
C CYS A 150 9.89 1.70 -4.49
N LEU A 151 10.85 2.62 -4.59
CA LEU A 151 11.09 3.43 -5.78
C LEU A 151 11.27 2.58 -7.06
N LEU A 152 12.06 1.50 -6.99
CA LEU A 152 12.35 0.67 -8.16
C LEU A 152 11.12 -0.09 -8.70
N ASP A 153 10.10 -0.30 -7.86
CA ASP A 153 8.86 -0.98 -8.22
C ASP A 153 7.76 -0.02 -8.71
N GLN A 154 7.91 1.28 -8.44
CA GLN A 154 6.96 2.28 -8.89
C GLN A 154 6.92 2.35 -10.42
N THR A 155 5.71 2.59 -10.95
CA THR A 155 5.55 3.05 -12.33
C THR A 155 6.27 4.38 -12.50
N TYR A 156 7.10 4.47 -13.53
CA TYR A 156 7.82 5.69 -13.87
C TYR A 156 6.84 6.74 -14.40
N VAL A 157 6.85 7.95 -13.82
CA VAL A 157 5.90 9.04 -14.14
C VAL A 157 5.98 9.51 -15.60
N MET A 158 7.10 9.26 -16.28
CA MET A 158 7.31 9.60 -17.70
C MET A 158 7.21 8.38 -18.62
N ALA A 159 6.72 7.23 -18.12
CA ALA A 159 6.46 6.06 -18.96
C ALA A 159 5.39 6.39 -20.00
N ALA A 160 5.73 6.32 -21.28
CA ALA A 160 4.82 6.66 -22.38
C ALA A 160 3.53 5.80 -22.39
N ASP A 161 3.62 4.55 -21.92
CA ASP A 161 2.51 3.61 -21.84
C ASP A 161 1.98 3.40 -20.42
N GLY A 162 2.54 4.09 -19.42
CA GLY A 162 2.21 3.94 -18.01
C GLY A 162 2.57 2.58 -17.40
N LYS A 163 3.44 1.78 -18.05
CA LYS A 163 3.80 0.43 -17.58
C LYS A 163 5.25 0.28 -17.17
N GLN A 164 6.16 1.08 -17.74
CA GLN A 164 7.57 1.02 -17.39
C GLN A 164 7.79 1.37 -15.91
N THR A 165 8.52 0.53 -15.18
CA THR A 165 8.94 0.82 -13.81
C THR A 165 10.22 1.64 -13.78
N VAL A 166 10.53 2.28 -12.66
CA VAL A 166 11.81 2.97 -12.48
C VAL A 166 12.99 2.01 -12.67
N LYS A 167 12.89 0.76 -12.20
CA LYS A 167 13.90 -0.27 -12.44
C LYS A 167 14.12 -0.56 -13.92
N ALA A 168 13.05 -0.69 -14.70
CA ALA A 168 13.13 -0.93 -16.13
C ALA A 168 13.75 0.28 -16.87
N TYR A 169 13.36 1.49 -16.48
CA TYR A 169 13.93 2.73 -17.01
C TYR A 169 15.43 2.82 -16.77
N LEU A 170 15.91 2.59 -15.54
CA LEU A 170 17.34 2.61 -15.22
C LEU A 170 18.13 1.51 -15.94
N ALA A 171 17.51 0.35 -16.18
CA ALA A 171 18.13 -0.71 -16.97
C ALA A 171 18.27 -0.33 -18.45
N GLU A 172 17.32 0.42 -19.02
CA GLU A 172 17.44 0.98 -20.38
C GLU A 172 18.56 2.01 -20.46
N VAL A 173 18.62 2.95 -19.51
CA VAL A 173 19.69 3.95 -19.43
C VAL A 173 21.05 3.26 -19.31
N SER A 174 21.16 2.21 -18.48
CA SER A 174 22.40 1.44 -18.33
C SER A 174 22.88 0.84 -19.65
N LYS A 175 21.95 0.31 -20.46
CA LYS A 175 22.26 -0.25 -21.79
C LYS A 175 22.71 0.84 -22.76
N GLU A 176 22.03 1.99 -22.76
CA GLU A 176 22.36 3.13 -23.62
C GLU A 176 23.77 3.66 -23.36
N VAL A 177 24.14 3.80 -22.10
CA VAL A 177 25.45 4.36 -21.70
C VAL A 177 26.56 3.31 -21.62
N GLY A 178 26.24 2.03 -21.80
CA GLY A 178 27.21 0.92 -21.74
C GLY A 178 27.84 0.70 -20.36
N ALA A 179 27.19 1.15 -19.29
CA ALA A 179 27.67 1.05 -17.91
C ALA A 179 26.50 0.91 -16.94
N THR A 180 26.79 0.45 -15.72
CA THR A 180 25.75 0.31 -14.69
C THR A 180 25.26 1.69 -14.23
N VAL A 181 23.94 1.85 -14.13
CA VAL A 181 23.27 2.98 -13.47
C VAL A 181 22.36 2.42 -12.39
N ALA A 182 22.79 2.48 -11.14
CA ALA A 182 22.10 1.92 -9.99
C ALA A 182 21.90 2.98 -8.90
N LEU A 183 20.73 3.01 -8.26
CA LEU A 183 20.48 3.88 -7.11
C LEU A 183 21.06 3.27 -5.84
N LYS A 184 21.71 4.08 -5.01
CA LYS A 184 22.22 3.69 -3.69
C LYS A 184 21.31 4.14 -2.57
N SER A 185 20.92 5.42 -2.60
CA SER A 185 20.04 6.01 -1.60
C SER A 185 19.39 7.28 -2.14
N PHE A 186 18.35 7.75 -1.46
CA PHE A 186 17.81 9.08 -1.69
C PHE A 186 17.38 9.70 -0.35
N VAL A 187 17.26 11.01 -0.36
CA VAL A 187 16.63 11.76 0.73
C VAL A 187 15.61 12.70 0.12
N ARG A 188 14.40 12.70 0.67
CA ARG A 188 13.32 13.62 0.32
C ARG A 188 13.01 14.46 1.56
N PHE A 189 12.97 15.77 1.38
CA PHE A 189 12.52 16.72 2.38
C PHE A 189 11.25 17.39 1.91
N GLU A 190 10.27 17.55 2.80
CA GLU A 190 9.08 18.36 2.57
C GLU A 190 8.87 19.36 3.72
N THR A 191 8.60 20.62 3.37
CA THR A 191 8.38 21.67 4.37
C THR A 191 7.12 21.38 5.18
N GLY A 192 7.25 21.33 6.50
CA GLY A 192 6.15 21.04 7.41
C GLY A 192 5.92 19.55 7.66
N GLU A 193 6.74 18.66 7.11
CA GLU A 193 6.73 17.25 7.44
C GLU A 193 6.93 17.05 8.96
N GLY A 194 6.02 16.31 9.60
CA GLY A 194 6.03 16.07 11.05
C GLY A 194 5.57 17.24 11.93
N ILE A 195 5.08 18.36 11.36
CA ILE A 195 4.56 19.49 12.14
C ILE A 195 3.01 19.45 12.16
N GLU A 196 2.41 19.36 13.35
CA GLU A 196 0.96 19.56 13.50
C GLU A 196 0.59 21.00 13.10
N LYS A 197 -0.30 21.13 12.10
CA LYS A 197 -0.86 22.44 11.73
C LYS A 197 -1.71 22.94 12.89
N LYS A 198 -1.31 24.03 13.53
CA LYS A 198 -2.19 24.78 14.43
C LYS A 198 -3.39 25.29 13.65
N GLU A 199 -4.60 24.83 13.97
CA GLU A 199 -5.83 25.46 13.50
C GLU A 199 -5.92 26.85 14.11
N VAL A 200 -5.78 27.89 13.28
CA VAL A 200 -6.15 29.25 13.65
C VAL A 200 -7.60 29.43 13.26
N ARG A 201 -8.51 29.33 14.24
CA ARG A 201 -9.89 29.80 14.07
C ARG A 201 -9.87 31.32 14.00
N LEU A 202 -10.25 31.88 12.85
CA LEU A 202 -10.62 33.29 12.69
C LEU A 202 -12.07 33.50 13.13
#